data_AF-A0A4Y2L4R5-F1
#
_entry.id   AF-A0A4Y2L4R5-F1
#
_cell.length_a   1.000
_cell.length_b   1.000
_cell.length_c   1.000
_cell.angle_alpha   90.00
_cell.angle_beta   90.00
_cell.angle_gamma   90.00
#
_symmetry.space_group_name_H-M   'P 1'
#
loop_
_entity.id
_entity.type
_entity.pdbx_description
1 polymer ?
#
loop_
_entity_poly.entity_id
_entity_poly.type
_entity_poly.pdbx_seq_one_letter_code
_entity_poly.pdbx_strand_id
1 'polypeptide(L)' 'MNLIEPIWVALQCSVQKRSPPPGTPLDLRTALQDSWCEKFPGYLQTLVYTMPRRVASLLCARVGQRY' A
#
# COMPACT_ATOMS: atom_id res chain seq x y z
N MET A 1 -12.02 -3.08 -5.58
CA MET A 1 -10.55 -3.12 -5.40
C MET A 1 -10.04 -1.69 -5.47
N ASN A 2 -9.75 -1.05 -4.34
CA ASN A 2 -9.12 0.26 -4.34
C ASN A 2 -7.60 0.06 -4.29
N LEU A 3 -6.87 0.59 -5.28
CA LEU A 3 -5.42 0.50 -5.35
C LEU A 3 -4.73 1.46 -4.36
N ILE A 4 -5.44 2.53 -3.98
CA ILE A 4 -4.92 3.60 -3.13
C ILE A 4 -4.78 3.13 -1.67
N GLU A 5 -5.74 2.34 -1.17
CA GLU A 5 -5.72 1.80 0.19
C GLU A 5 -4.44 1.01 0.54
N PRO A 6 -4.03 -0.03 -0.21
CA PRO A 6 -2.83 -0.79 0.11
C PRO A 6 -1.56 0.07 0.03
N ILE A 7 -1.52 1.02 -0.91
CA ILE A 7 -0.42 1.98 -1.05
C ILE A 7 -0.33 2.87 0.19
N TRP A 8 -1.45 3.44 0.64
CA TRP A 8 -1.50 4.31 1.81
C TRP A 8 -1.07 3.59 3.09
N VAL A 9 -1.55 2.35 3.28
CA VAL A 9 -1.18 1.51 4.43
C VAL A 9 0.33 1.22 4.44
N ALA A 10 0.93 0.93 3.29
CA ALA A 10 2.36 0.65 3.18
C ALA A 10 3.23 1.89 3.52
N LEU A 11 2.85 3.07 3.04
CA LEU A 11 3.50 4.33 3.37
C LEU A 11 3.39 4.65 4.85
N GLN A 12 2.19 4.54 5.41
CA GLN A 12 1.95 4.83 6.82
C GLN A 12 2.77 3.90 7.73
N CYS A 13 2.87 2.61 7.38
CA CYS A 13 3.71 1.66 8.10
C CYS A 13 5.20 2.03 8.03
N SER A 14 5.66 2.52 6.88
CA SER A 14 7.07 2.90 6.67
C SER A 14 7.44 4.14 7.48
N VAL A 15 6.56 5.14 7.50
CA VAL A 15 6.75 6.37 8.29
C VAL A 15 6.70 6.09 9.79
N GLN A 16 5.77 5.25 10.27
CA GLN A 16 5.69 4.89 11.69
C GLN A 16 6.92 4.11 12.20
N LYS A 17 7.57 3.34 11.33
CA LYS A 17 8.79 2.58 11.67
C LYS A 17 10.06 3.42 11.59
N ARG A 18 9.98 4.64 11.06
CA ARG A 18 11.14 5.54 10.95
C ARG A 18 11.48 6.10 12.33
N SER A 19 12.75 6.07 12.69
CA SER A 19 13.27 6.68 13.91
C SER A 19 14.44 7.60 13.55
N PRO A 20 14.44 8.87 14.00
CA PRO A 20 13.41 9.52 14.82
C PRO A 20 12.10 9.75 14.04
N PRO A 21 10.94 9.82 14.74
CA PRO A 21 9.67 10.13 14.11
C PRO A 21 9.70 11.55 13.52
N PRO A 22 9.02 11.79 12.39
CA PRO A 22 8.98 13.11 11.78
C PRO A 22 8.29 14.11 12.73
N GLY A 23 9.07 15.07 13.23
CA GLY A 23 8.61 16.06 14.20
C GLY A 23 7.97 17.28 13.56
N THR A 24 8.24 17.52 12.27
CA THR A 24 7.66 18.63 11.50
C THR A 24 6.88 18.14 10.28
N PRO A 25 5.91 18.91 9.77
CA PRO A 25 5.21 18.59 8.52
C PRO A 25 6.16 18.42 7.33
N LEU A 26 7.27 19.14 7.34
CA LEU A 26 8.33 19.02 6.33
C LEU A 26 9.01 17.64 6.43
N ASP A 27 9.41 17.23 7.63
CA ASP A 27 10.02 15.92 7.86
C ASP A 27 9.06 14.78 7.51
N LEU A 28 7.75 14.96 7.75
CA LEU A 28 6.73 14.00 7.36
C LEU A 28 6.65 13.84 5.84
N ARG A 29 6.67 14.96 5.11
CA ARG A 29 6.69 14.94 3.64
C ARG A 29 7.94 14.23 3.13
N THR A 30 9.11 14.57 3.67
CA THR A 30 10.38 13.92 3.30
C THR A 30 10.37 12.43 3.64
N ALA A 31 9.81 12.04 4.79
CA ALA A 31 9.67 10.64 5.16
C ALA A 31 8.72 9.82 4.29
N LEU A 32 7.63 10.44 3.82
CA LEU A 32 6.75 9.82 2.85
C LEU A 32 7.44 9.69 1.48
N GLN A 33 8.17 10.71 1.04
CA GLN A 33 8.91 10.67 -0.23
C GLN A 33 10.06 9.65 -0.21
N ASP A 34 10.85 9.59 0.86
CA ASP A 34 11.91 8.59 1.02
C ASP A 34 11.32 7.17 1.03
N SER A 35 10.29 6.94 1.84
CA SER A 35 9.60 5.65 1.93
C SER A 35 9.00 5.24 0.59
N TRP A 36 8.46 6.20 -0.17
CA TRP A 36 7.99 5.96 -1.52
C TRP A 36 9.15 5.57 -2.44
N CYS A 37 10.22 6.36 -2.52
CA CYS A 37 11.34 6.05 -3.41
C CYS A 37 11.97 4.66 -3.14
N GLU A 38 12.16 4.32 -1.86
CA GLU A 38 12.82 3.09 -1.46
C GLU A 38 11.93 1.85 -1.55
N LYS A 39 10.67 1.94 -1.10
CA LYS A 39 9.79 0.75 -0.97
C LYS A 39 8.84 0.57 -2.12
N PHE A 40 8.52 1.63 -2.86
CA PHE A 40 7.47 1.60 -3.87
C PHE A 40 7.77 0.69 -5.07
N PRO A 41 9.02 0.57 -5.58
CA PRO A 41 9.31 -0.34 -6.70
C PRO A 41 9.00 -1.81 -6.38
N GLY A 42 9.49 -2.33 -5.25
CA GLY A 42 9.24 -3.71 -4.83
C GLY A 42 7.81 -3.96 -4.38
N TYR A 43 7.19 -2.95 -3.75
CA TYR A 43 5.80 -3.02 -3.34
C TYR A 43 4.85 -3.06 -4.54
N LEU A 44 5.07 -2.20 -5.54
CA LEU A 44 4.30 -2.20 -6.78
C LEU A 44 4.40 -3.52 -7.52
N GLN A 45 5.60 -4.11 -7.60
CA GLN A 45 5.78 -5.40 -8.25
C GLN A 45 4.96 -6.50 -7.56
N THR A 46 4.98 -6.54 -6.22
CA THR A 46 4.17 -7.48 -5.42
C THR A 46 2.67 -7.21 -5.59
N LEU A 47 2.28 -5.93 -5.64
CA LEU A 47 0.90 -5.50 -5.80
C LEU A 47 0.34 -5.93 -7.16
N VAL A 48 1.06 -5.65 -8.25
CA VAL A 48 0.73 -6.11 -9.60
C VAL A 48 0.67 -7.63 -9.67
N TYR A 49 1.62 -8.33 -9.06
CA TYR A 49 1.63 -9.79 -9.03
C TYR A 49 0.43 -10.40 -8.28
N THR A 50 -0.06 -9.71 -7.24
CA THR A 50 -1.22 -10.17 -6.45
C THR A 50 -2.57 -9.72 -7.03
N MET A 51 -2.60 -8.78 -7.98
CA MET A 51 -3.82 -8.27 -8.62
C MET A 51 -4.71 -9.39 -9.19
N PRO A 52 -4.21 -10.36 -9.98
CA PRO A 52 -5.06 -11.41 -10.55
C PRO A 52 -5.80 -12.22 -9.48
N ARG A 53 -5.13 -12.51 -8.35
CA ARG A 53 -5.74 -13.24 -7.23
C ARG A 53 -6.82 -12.42 -6.53
N ARG A 54 -6.57 -11.13 -6.32
CA ARG A 54 -7.56 -10.24 -5.68
C ARG A 54 -8.78 -10.03 -6.57
N VAL A 55 -8.58 -9.94 -7.88
CA VAL A 55 -9.68 -9.91 -8.86
C VAL A 55 -10.46 -11.22 -8.84
N ALA A 56 -9.79 -12.37 -8.87
CA ALA A 56 -10.44 -13.69 -8.78
C ALA A 56 -11.26 -13.83 -7.49
N SER A 57 -10.69 -13.43 -6.34
CA SER A 57 -11.41 -13.44 -5.05
C SER A 57 -12.65 -12.54 -5.07
N LEU A 58 -12.55 -11.35 -5.67
CA LEU A 58 -13.68 -10.43 -5.81
C LEU A 58 -14.79 -11.00 -6.72
N LEU A 59 -14.40 -11.74 -7.77
CA LEU A 59 -15.35 -12.45 -8.64
C LEU A 59 -16.03 -13.60 -7.90
N CYS A 60 -15.28 -14.42 -7.15
CA CYS A 60 -15.83 -15.51 -6.33
C CYS A 60 -16.81 -14.99 -5.27
N ALA A 61 -16.48 -13.90 -4.58
CA ALA A 61 -17.36 -13.28 -3.58
C ALA A 61 -18.69 -12.83 -4.19
N ARG A 62 -18.69 -12.30 -5.42
CA ARG A 62 -19.92 -11.93 -6.14
C ARG A 62 -20.75 -13.12 -6.58
N VAL A 63 -20.12 -14.23 -6.96
CA VAL A 63 -20.81 -15.46 -7.35
C VAL A 63 -21.41 -16.16 -6.12
N GLY A 64 -20.70 -16.16 -4.99
CA GLY A 64 -21.19 -16.72 -3.73
C GLY A 64 -22.33 -15.96 -3.05
N GLN A 65 -22.56 -14.69 -3.42
CA GLN A 65 -23.71 -13.89 -2.95
C GLN A 65 -25.00 -14.13 -3.75
N ARG A 66 -24.99 -14.98 -4.78
CA ARG A 66 -26.14 -15.24 -5.65
C ARG A 66 -26.90 -16.55 -5.35
N TYR A 67 -26.70 -17.15 -4.17
CA TYR A 67 -27.47 -18.30 -3.70
C TYR A 67 -28.05 -18.02 -2.32
#